data_AF-A0A7X3K7E2-F1
#
_entry.id   AF-A0A7X3K7E2-F1
#
_cell.length_a   1.000
_cell.length_b   1.000
_cell.length_c   1.000
_cell.angle_alpha   90.00
_cell.angle_beta   90.00
_cell.angle_gamma   90.00
#
_symmetry.space_group_name_H-M   'P 1'
#
loop_
_entity.id
_entity.type
_entity.pdbx_description
1 polymer ?
#
loop_
_entity_poly.entity_id
_entity_poly.type
_entity_poly.pdbx_seq_one_letter_code
_entity_poly.pdbx_strand_id
1 'polypeptide(L)'
;MTIHLIPGAPAVSAGERSFMLENAAGMTVTIAERGAQLRAWVAPDRYGRMADVVQPDVEGIPSGGRAARWEGRQANGVVSLALIAGGDGAGMLVHYRLDDDGALSIEYQAVAGVPIPLASLAHPSFNLSGSLADVGDHMVQIDADYFEETGSAGTPAGVAAVGGTAFDFRHAAAIGPRLHWTDTQLQRAGGFDHCFCVRNHFAGGQGQLREVARVFDPASGRRLQLHTTEAAVRFSSGAGVAGQPRLDAFRVEAHARPGLMSAAWPRVMLHPGQVYRQTTVYRLSLQA
;
A
#
# COMPACT_ATOMS: atom_id res chain seq x y z
N MET A 1 -20.22 -10.64 -6.85
CA MET A 1 -19.21 -9.79 -7.51
C MET A 1 -19.30 -9.87 -9.03
N THR A 2 -19.32 -8.72 -9.68
CA THR A 2 -19.31 -8.55 -11.15
C THR A 2 -17.99 -7.89 -11.58
N ILE A 3 -17.48 -8.20 -12.78
CA ILE A 3 -16.30 -7.54 -13.34
C ILE A 3 -16.62 -6.91 -14.68
N HIS A 4 -16.38 -5.61 -14.80
CA HIS A 4 -16.55 -4.84 -16.03
C HIS A 4 -15.19 -4.48 -16.62
N LEU A 5 -15.00 -4.73 -17.92
CA LEU A 5 -13.82 -4.27 -18.65
C LEU A 5 -14.06 -2.84 -19.13
N ILE A 6 -13.16 -1.92 -18.75
CA ILE A 6 -13.22 -0.51 -19.16
C ILE A 6 -12.12 -0.26 -20.20
N PRO A 7 -12.47 0.03 -21.47
CA PRO A 7 -11.50 0.44 -22.48
C PRO A 7 -10.99 1.87 -22.20
N GLY A 8 -9.71 2.11 -22.43
CA GLY A 8 -9.08 3.42 -22.24
C GLY A 8 -9.64 4.51 -23.16
N ALA A 9 -9.69 5.74 -22.67
CA ALA A 9 -10.14 6.90 -23.44
C ALA A 9 -9.16 7.23 -24.59
N PRO A 10 -9.67 7.68 -25.76
CA PRO A 10 -8.85 7.87 -26.98
C PRO A 10 -7.81 8.99 -26.90
N ALA A 11 -7.85 9.88 -25.89
CA ALA A 11 -7.09 11.13 -25.91
C ALA A 11 -5.86 11.20 -24.98
N VAL A 12 -5.67 10.30 -24.01
CA VAL A 12 -4.54 10.39 -23.05
C VAL A 12 -3.78 9.07 -22.86
N SER A 13 -4.40 7.92 -23.19
CA SER A 13 -3.76 6.60 -23.10
C SER A 13 -4.41 5.60 -24.06
N ALA A 14 -4.27 5.85 -25.37
CA ALA A 14 -4.76 4.94 -26.39
C ALA A 14 -4.26 3.50 -26.13
N GLY A 15 -5.19 2.60 -25.75
CA GLY A 15 -4.92 1.17 -25.53
C GLY A 15 -4.78 0.71 -24.07
N GLU A 16 -4.96 1.57 -23.06
CA GLU A 16 -4.86 1.16 -21.65
C GLU A 16 -6.19 0.59 -21.13
N ARG A 17 -6.21 -0.69 -20.76
CA ARG A 17 -7.39 -1.38 -20.21
C ARG A 17 -7.45 -1.26 -18.70
N SER A 18 -8.65 -1.17 -18.14
CA SER A 18 -8.89 -1.29 -16.70
C SER A 18 -9.98 -2.32 -16.41
N PHE A 19 -9.93 -2.92 -15.22
CA PHE A 19 -10.91 -3.86 -14.71
C PHE A 19 -11.62 -3.24 -13.52
N MET A 20 -12.94 -3.13 -13.57
CA MET A 20 -13.76 -2.67 -12.45
C MET A 20 -14.44 -3.86 -11.79
N LEU A 21 -14.07 -4.12 -10.53
CA LEU A 21 -14.74 -5.08 -9.66
C LEU A 21 -15.87 -4.36 -8.94
N GLU A 22 -17.05 -4.97 -8.86
CA GLU A 22 -18.20 -4.46 -8.11
C GLU A 22 -18.75 -5.56 -7.18
N ASN A 23 -18.95 -5.21 -5.91
CA ASN A 23 -19.51 -6.12 -4.91
C ASN A 23 -21.01 -5.89 -4.67
N ALA A 24 -21.67 -6.77 -3.91
CA ALA A 24 -23.11 -6.68 -3.66
C ALA A 24 -23.54 -5.44 -2.86
N ALA A 25 -22.61 -4.79 -2.16
CA ALA A 25 -22.84 -3.54 -1.42
C ALA A 25 -22.70 -2.29 -2.30
N GLY A 26 -22.43 -2.45 -3.61
CA GLY A 26 -22.23 -1.34 -4.55
C GLY A 26 -20.87 -0.66 -4.42
N MET A 27 -19.91 -1.23 -3.69
CA MET A 27 -18.52 -0.76 -3.71
C MET A 27 -17.87 -1.16 -5.02
N THR A 28 -17.08 -0.25 -5.59
CA THR A 28 -16.33 -0.53 -6.82
C THR A 28 -14.84 -0.33 -6.62
N VAL A 29 -14.05 -1.16 -7.27
CA VAL A 29 -12.58 -1.12 -7.28
C VAL A 29 -12.12 -1.17 -8.73
N THR A 30 -11.39 -0.16 -9.18
CA THR A 30 -10.84 -0.09 -10.54
C THR A 30 -9.35 -0.38 -10.54
N ILE A 31 -8.93 -1.38 -11.32
CA ILE A 31 -7.53 -1.78 -11.47
C ILE A 31 -7.07 -1.50 -12.89
N ALA A 32 -6.01 -0.70 -13.05
CA ALA A 32 -5.38 -0.50 -14.34
C ALA A 32 -4.51 -1.72 -14.70
N GLU A 33 -4.60 -2.14 -15.97
CA GLU A 33 -3.71 -3.16 -16.51
C GLU A 33 -2.25 -2.68 -16.50
N ARG A 34 -2.00 -1.41 -16.83
CA ARG A 34 -0.65 -0.84 -16.73
C ARG A 34 -0.22 -0.79 -15.27
N GLY A 35 0.95 -1.37 -14.99
CA GLY A 35 1.52 -1.39 -13.64
C GLY A 35 0.73 -2.20 -12.61
N ALA A 36 -0.35 -2.89 -13.02
CA ALA A 36 -1.26 -3.60 -12.13
C ALA A 36 -1.74 -2.75 -10.95
N GLN A 37 -2.08 -1.48 -11.19
CA GLN A 37 -2.31 -0.48 -10.14
C GLN A 37 -3.78 -0.36 -9.75
N LEU A 38 -4.05 -0.22 -8.45
CA LEU A 38 -5.35 0.26 -7.98
C LEU A 38 -5.51 1.75 -8.35
N ARG A 39 -6.56 2.08 -9.09
CA ARG A 39 -6.83 3.43 -9.61
C ARG A 39 -7.94 4.17 -8.86
N ALA A 40 -8.95 3.44 -8.42
CA ALA A 40 -10.12 3.98 -7.75
C ALA A 40 -10.68 2.94 -6.79
N TRP A 41 -11.20 3.39 -5.65
CA TRP A 41 -12.03 2.59 -4.77
C TRP A 41 -13.20 3.44 -4.27
N VAL A 42 -14.38 3.24 -4.85
CA VAL A 42 -15.61 3.93 -4.45
C VAL A 42 -16.30 3.16 -3.34
N ALA A 43 -16.54 3.82 -2.21
CA ALA A 43 -17.15 3.20 -1.04
C ALA A 43 -18.06 4.17 -0.25
N PRO A 44 -19.05 3.65 0.49
CA PRO A 44 -19.98 4.48 1.25
C PRO A 44 -19.29 5.10 2.47
N ASP A 45 -19.76 6.27 2.89
CA ASP A 45 -19.55 6.79 4.23
C ASP A 45 -20.70 6.40 5.18
N ARG A 46 -20.65 6.83 6.44
CA ARG A 46 -21.69 6.57 7.45
C ARG A 46 -23.07 7.15 7.09
N TYR A 47 -23.14 8.03 6.10
CA TYR A 47 -24.37 8.64 5.58
C TYR A 47 -24.83 7.99 4.26
N GLY A 48 -24.16 6.91 3.82
CA GLY A 48 -24.46 6.20 2.58
C GLY A 48 -23.94 6.89 1.32
N ARG A 49 -23.12 7.96 1.44
CA ARG A 49 -22.57 8.68 0.29
C ARG A 49 -21.35 7.94 -0.26
N MET A 50 -21.42 7.56 -1.52
CA MET A 50 -20.31 6.93 -2.24
C MET A 50 -19.26 7.97 -2.63
N ALA A 51 -17.99 7.71 -2.34
CA ALA A 51 -16.87 8.52 -2.83
C ALA A 51 -15.64 7.65 -3.09
N ASP A 52 -14.79 8.09 -4.03
CA ASP A 52 -13.50 7.47 -4.29
C ASP A 52 -12.51 7.81 -3.17
N VAL A 53 -11.96 6.80 -2.51
CA VAL A 53 -10.98 6.97 -1.43
C VAL A 53 -9.54 6.77 -1.90
N VAL A 54 -9.32 6.46 -3.18
CA VAL A 54 -7.98 6.36 -3.77
C VAL A 54 -7.67 7.67 -4.49
N GLN A 55 -6.52 8.24 -4.20
CA GLN A 55 -6.05 9.46 -4.86
C GLN A 55 -5.21 9.08 -6.09
N PRO A 56 -5.36 9.80 -7.22
CA PRO A 56 -4.52 9.57 -8.39
C PRO A 56 -3.05 9.82 -8.03
N ASP A 57 -2.17 8.97 -8.54
CA ASP A 57 -0.73 9.24 -8.49
C ASP A 57 -0.48 10.61 -9.12
N VAL A 58 0.06 11.53 -8.32
CA VAL A 58 0.37 12.87 -8.79
C VAL A 58 1.44 12.75 -9.87
N GLU A 59 1.15 13.30 -11.04
CA GLU A 59 2.02 13.27 -12.21
C GLU A 59 3.48 13.53 -11.81
N GLY A 60 4.34 12.52 -12.00
CA GLY A 60 5.80 12.68 -11.93
C GLY A 60 6.53 11.86 -10.86
N ILE A 61 5.86 11.26 -9.88
CA ILE A 61 6.51 10.25 -9.02
C ILE A 61 6.07 8.87 -9.49
N PRO A 62 6.91 8.12 -10.22
CA PRO A 62 6.59 6.73 -10.54
C PRO A 62 6.47 5.96 -9.22
N SER A 63 5.24 5.58 -8.87
CA SER A 63 5.01 4.49 -7.93
C SER A 63 5.83 3.31 -8.45
N GLY A 64 6.70 2.74 -7.61
CA GLY A 64 7.85 1.91 -7.98
C GLY A 64 7.59 0.62 -8.78
N GLY A 65 6.39 0.41 -9.33
CA GLY A 65 6.20 -0.48 -10.46
C GLY A 65 6.63 0.24 -11.74
N ARG A 66 7.70 -0.24 -12.38
CA ARG A 66 8.02 0.14 -13.77
C ARG A 66 6.71 0.22 -14.57
N ALA A 67 6.56 1.22 -15.43
CA ALA A 67 5.48 1.35 -16.42
C ALA A 67 5.55 0.18 -17.43
N ALA A 68 5.37 -1.02 -16.92
CA ALA A 68 5.47 -2.28 -17.60
C ALA A 68 4.07 -2.66 -18.08
N ARG A 69 4.03 -3.28 -19.25
CA ARG A 69 2.79 -3.82 -19.79
C ARG A 69 2.53 -5.15 -19.09
N TRP A 70 1.38 -5.25 -18.44
CA TRP A 70 0.87 -6.50 -17.89
C TRP A 70 -0.18 -7.06 -18.83
N GLU A 71 -0.33 -8.38 -18.84
CA GLU A 71 -1.42 -9.06 -19.50
C GLU A 71 -2.52 -9.36 -18.48
N GLY A 72 -3.64 -8.64 -18.58
CA GLY A 72 -4.81 -8.82 -17.73
C GLY A 72 -5.79 -9.84 -18.29
N ARG A 73 -6.33 -10.68 -17.41
CA ARG A 73 -7.43 -11.62 -17.65
C ARG A 73 -8.42 -11.58 -16.48
N GLN A 74 -9.68 -11.91 -16.73
CA GLN A 74 -10.68 -12.05 -15.68
C GLN A 74 -11.39 -13.40 -15.78
N ALA A 75 -11.59 -14.06 -14.65
CA ALA A 75 -12.39 -15.29 -14.55
C ALA A 75 -12.86 -15.49 -13.11
N ASN A 76 -14.08 -16.00 -12.92
CA ASN A 76 -14.62 -16.40 -11.62
C ASN A 76 -14.52 -15.31 -10.52
N GLY A 77 -14.74 -14.04 -10.88
CA GLY A 77 -14.65 -12.92 -9.92
C GLY A 77 -13.21 -12.53 -9.55
N VAL A 78 -12.20 -13.01 -10.27
CA VAL A 78 -10.79 -12.65 -10.05
C VAL A 78 -10.24 -11.94 -11.28
N VAL A 79 -9.56 -10.81 -11.06
CA VAL A 79 -8.71 -10.16 -12.06
C VAL A 79 -7.28 -10.65 -11.87
N SER A 80 -6.69 -11.21 -12.92
CA SER A 80 -5.33 -11.74 -12.92
C SER A 80 -4.47 -10.95 -13.87
N LEU A 81 -3.34 -10.42 -13.39
CA LEU A 81 -2.41 -9.61 -14.16
C LEU A 81 -1.04 -10.30 -14.13
N ALA A 82 -0.52 -10.62 -15.31
CA ALA A 82 0.79 -11.25 -15.47
C ALA A 82 1.80 -10.30 -16.12
N LEU A 83 3.01 -10.25 -15.57
CA LEU A 83 4.16 -9.56 -16.14
C LEU A 83 5.26 -10.59 -16.39
N ILE A 84 5.80 -10.62 -17.60
CA ILE A 84 7.00 -11.38 -17.94
C ILE A 84 8.07 -10.36 -18.32
N ALA A 85 9.11 -10.24 -17.50
CA ALA A 85 10.24 -9.38 -17.82
C ALA A 85 11.12 -10.09 -18.86
N GLY A 86 11.28 -9.49 -20.04
CA GLY A 86 12.17 -10.02 -21.08
C GLY A 86 13.63 -10.07 -20.61
N GLY A 87 14.38 -11.05 -21.11
CA GLY A 87 15.85 -11.17 -20.92
C GLY A 87 16.29 -12.06 -19.75
N ASP A 88 15.69 -11.90 -18.57
CA ASP A 88 16.22 -12.49 -17.33
C ASP A 88 15.34 -13.61 -16.73
N GLY A 89 14.28 -14.01 -17.42
CA GLY A 89 13.36 -15.07 -16.97
C GLY A 89 12.56 -14.72 -15.70
N ALA A 90 12.46 -13.43 -15.34
CA ALA A 90 11.65 -12.99 -14.21
C ALA A 90 10.17 -12.83 -14.60
N GLY A 91 9.29 -13.22 -13.70
CA GLY A 91 7.84 -13.18 -13.91
C GLY A 91 7.12 -12.81 -12.63
N MET A 92 6.02 -12.08 -12.78
CA MET A 92 5.12 -11.73 -11.68
C MET A 92 3.68 -12.02 -12.07
N LEU A 93 2.90 -12.49 -11.10
CA LEU A 93 1.48 -12.71 -11.22
C LEU A 93 0.79 -12.05 -10.03
N VAL A 94 -0.27 -11.30 -10.32
CA VAL A 94 -1.08 -10.61 -9.33
C VAL A 94 -2.53 -11.03 -9.51
N HIS A 95 -3.19 -11.45 -8.44
CA HIS A 95 -4.62 -11.68 -8.41
C HIS A 95 -5.32 -10.68 -7.51
N TYR A 96 -6.38 -10.06 -8.03
CA TYR A 96 -7.25 -9.16 -7.30
C TYR A 96 -8.65 -9.77 -7.15
N ARG A 97 -9.21 -9.67 -5.95
CA ARG A 97 -10.57 -10.10 -5.64
C ARG A 97 -11.20 -9.16 -4.60
N LEU A 98 -12.40 -8.66 -4.87
CA LEU A 98 -13.18 -7.84 -3.94
C LEU A 98 -14.37 -8.64 -3.38
N ASP A 99 -14.43 -8.87 -2.07
CA ASP A 99 -15.61 -9.54 -1.49
C ASP A 99 -16.74 -8.55 -1.12
N ASP A 100 -17.88 -9.11 -0.71
CA ASP A 100 -19.07 -8.34 -0.34
C ASP A 100 -18.92 -7.62 1.02
N ASP A 101 -17.91 -7.98 1.82
CA ASP A 101 -17.54 -7.32 3.09
C ASP A 101 -16.57 -6.13 2.88
N GLY A 102 -16.25 -5.81 1.62
CA GLY A 102 -15.34 -4.71 1.27
C GLY A 102 -13.86 -5.06 1.43
N ALA A 103 -13.49 -6.34 1.42
CA ALA A 103 -12.10 -6.77 1.42
C ALA A 103 -11.58 -6.96 -0.01
N LEU A 104 -10.61 -6.13 -0.39
CA LEU A 104 -9.80 -6.28 -1.59
C LEU A 104 -8.57 -7.14 -1.26
N SER A 105 -8.62 -8.41 -1.63
CA SER A 105 -7.48 -9.33 -1.55
C SER A 105 -6.58 -9.16 -2.76
N ILE A 106 -5.28 -9.09 -2.50
CA ILE A 106 -4.23 -9.00 -3.50
C ILE A 106 -3.20 -10.10 -3.22
N GLU A 107 -3.11 -11.06 -4.14
CA GLU A 107 -2.19 -12.18 -4.04
C GLU A 107 -1.10 -12.04 -5.10
N TYR A 108 0.15 -12.06 -4.65
CA TYR A 108 1.32 -11.88 -5.48
C TYR A 108 2.10 -13.17 -5.56
N GLN A 109 2.64 -13.45 -6.74
CA GLN A 109 3.62 -14.49 -6.97
C GLN A 109 4.73 -13.93 -7.85
N ALA A 110 5.97 -14.22 -7.51
CA ALA A 110 7.12 -13.82 -8.31
C ALA A 110 8.12 -14.97 -8.46
N VAL A 111 8.73 -15.02 -9.64
CA VAL A 111 9.84 -15.92 -10.00
C VAL A 111 10.94 -15.11 -10.65
N ALA A 112 12.17 -15.60 -10.57
CA ALA A 112 13.32 -14.95 -11.20
C ALA A 112 14.22 -15.98 -11.90
N GLY A 113 14.78 -15.62 -13.06
CA GLY A 113 15.82 -16.42 -13.73
C GLY A 113 17.24 -16.02 -13.32
N VAL A 114 17.40 -14.87 -12.65
CA VAL A 114 18.63 -14.43 -11.98
C VAL A 114 18.29 -13.87 -10.58
N PRO A 115 19.23 -13.81 -9.62
CA PRO A 115 18.95 -13.21 -8.31
C PRO A 115 18.49 -11.75 -8.42
N ILE A 116 17.27 -11.45 -7.97
CA ILE A 116 16.71 -10.09 -7.95
C ILE A 116 16.28 -9.68 -6.54
N PRO A 117 16.36 -8.39 -6.16
CA PRO A 117 15.66 -7.93 -4.96
C PRO A 117 14.15 -8.13 -5.16
N LEU A 118 13.44 -8.51 -4.11
CA LEU A 118 11.98 -8.52 -4.17
C LEU A 118 11.48 -7.10 -4.41
N ALA A 119 10.80 -6.91 -5.54
CA ALA A 119 10.18 -5.64 -5.89
C ALA A 119 8.88 -5.47 -5.11
N SER A 120 8.61 -4.24 -4.71
CA SER A 120 7.30 -3.86 -4.21
C SER A 120 6.43 -3.43 -5.39
N LEU A 121 5.16 -3.80 -5.40
CA LEU A 121 4.21 -3.29 -6.38
C LEU A 121 3.84 -1.84 -6.07
N ALA A 122 3.26 -1.16 -7.05
CA ALA A 122 2.78 0.20 -6.87
C ALA A 122 1.68 0.22 -5.81
N HIS A 123 1.77 1.18 -4.89
CA HIS A 123 0.90 1.23 -3.72
C HIS A 123 -0.11 2.36 -3.82
N PRO A 124 -1.38 2.09 -3.52
CA PRO A 124 -2.43 3.09 -3.57
C PRO A 124 -2.21 4.17 -2.50
N SER A 125 -2.37 5.43 -2.91
CA SER A 125 -2.53 6.56 -2.00
C SER A 125 -3.99 6.70 -1.62
N PHE A 126 -4.29 6.86 -0.34
CA PHE A 126 -5.65 6.91 0.20
C PHE A 126 -5.98 8.26 0.82
N ASN A 127 -7.23 8.68 0.65
CA ASN A 127 -7.87 9.70 1.47
C ASN A 127 -9.30 9.24 1.79
N LEU A 128 -9.51 8.76 3.03
CA LEU A 128 -10.79 8.17 3.41
C LEU A 128 -11.94 9.17 3.51
N SER A 129 -11.67 10.49 3.48
CA SER A 129 -12.75 11.49 3.37
C SER A 129 -13.49 11.38 2.03
N GLY A 130 -12.79 10.90 0.99
CA GLY A 130 -13.29 10.90 -0.39
C GLY A 130 -13.41 12.29 -1.00
N SER A 131 -12.60 13.23 -0.53
CA SER A 131 -12.56 14.63 -0.95
C SER A 131 -11.11 15.13 -1.07
N LEU A 132 -10.94 16.41 -1.41
CA LEU A 132 -9.63 17.09 -1.41
C LEU A 132 -9.25 17.66 -0.03
N ALA A 133 -10.00 17.32 1.03
CA ALA A 133 -9.63 17.70 2.40
C ALA A 133 -8.36 16.99 2.84
N ASP A 134 -7.63 17.59 3.78
CA ASP A 134 -6.42 16.97 4.31
C ASP A 134 -6.71 15.71 5.14
N VAL A 135 -5.70 14.86 5.32
CA VAL A 135 -5.77 13.61 6.07
C VAL A 135 -5.29 13.74 7.52
N GLY A 136 -5.13 14.97 8.03
CA GLY A 136 -4.58 15.24 9.35
C GLY A 136 -5.39 14.59 10.48
N ASP A 137 -6.71 14.53 10.34
CA ASP A 137 -7.63 13.95 11.32
C ASP A 137 -7.77 12.42 11.20
N HIS A 138 -7.16 11.79 10.19
CA HIS A 138 -7.17 10.33 10.08
C HIS A 138 -6.41 9.71 11.25
N MET A 139 -7.07 8.78 11.92
CA MET A 139 -6.56 8.06 13.08
C MET A 139 -5.83 6.80 12.61
N VAL A 140 -4.53 6.74 12.83
CA VAL A 140 -3.65 5.63 12.42
C VAL A 140 -3.33 4.76 13.62
N GLN A 141 -3.37 3.44 13.42
CA GLN A 141 -2.89 2.44 14.36
C GLN A 141 -2.05 1.40 13.61
N ILE A 142 -0.87 1.05 14.14
CA ILE A 142 0.08 0.09 13.54
C ILE A 142 0.56 -0.87 14.63
N ASP A 143 0.50 -2.18 14.35
CA ASP A 143 0.99 -3.24 15.25
C ASP A 143 2.51 -3.40 15.13
N ALA A 144 3.25 -2.44 15.68
CA ALA A 144 4.71 -2.42 15.66
C ALA A 144 5.28 -1.81 16.94
N ASP A 145 6.38 -2.40 17.44
CA ASP A 145 7.15 -1.84 18.56
C ASP A 145 8.40 -1.08 18.10
N TYR A 146 8.78 -1.24 16.83
CA TYR A 146 9.98 -0.67 16.25
C TYR A 146 9.73 -0.12 14.85
N PHE A 147 10.51 0.87 14.45
CA PHE A 147 10.54 1.39 13.08
C PHE A 147 11.98 1.59 12.61
N GLU A 148 12.15 1.59 11.29
CA GLU A 148 13.40 1.92 10.61
C GLU A 148 13.64 3.42 10.63
N GLU A 149 14.79 3.80 11.16
CA GLU A 149 15.26 5.18 11.13
C GLU A 149 15.83 5.54 9.77
N THR A 150 15.53 6.75 9.34
CA THR A 150 16.08 7.37 8.14
C THR A 150 17.28 8.25 8.50
N GLY A 151 18.40 7.97 7.83
CA GLY A 151 19.64 8.73 7.88
C GLY A 151 19.62 10.00 7.05
N SER A 152 20.77 10.66 6.96
CA SER A 152 20.96 11.76 6.03
C SER A 152 20.82 11.26 4.58
N ALA A 153 20.02 11.95 3.77
CA ALA A 153 19.70 11.61 2.38
C ALA A 153 18.77 10.40 2.18
N GLY A 154 17.94 10.03 3.17
CA GLY A 154 16.86 9.05 2.96
C GLY A 154 17.30 7.59 3.08
N THR A 155 18.53 7.32 3.55
CA THR A 155 19.07 5.96 3.67
C THR A 155 18.65 5.30 4.98
N PRO A 156 18.39 3.98 5.03
CA PRO A 156 18.18 3.29 6.29
C PRO A 156 19.40 3.43 7.22
N ALA A 157 19.19 3.92 8.44
CA ALA A 157 20.27 4.21 9.40
C ALA A 157 20.27 3.29 10.62
N GLY A 158 19.10 2.77 11.02
CA GLY A 158 18.96 1.99 12.24
C GLY A 158 17.54 1.53 12.49
N VAL A 159 17.31 0.97 13.67
CA VAL A 159 15.97 0.62 14.17
C VAL A 159 15.80 1.26 15.54
N ALA A 160 14.70 1.96 15.74
CA ALA A 160 14.35 2.59 17.01
C ALA A 160 13.01 2.06 17.53
N ALA A 161 12.84 2.06 18.86
CA ALA A 161 11.56 1.74 19.48
C ALA A 161 10.56 2.88 19.23
N VAL A 162 9.30 2.55 18.99
CA VAL A 162 8.25 3.57 18.77
C VAL A 162 7.86 4.29 20.07
N GLY A 163 8.00 3.62 21.22
CA GLY A 163 7.51 4.10 22.50
C GLY A 163 8.07 5.47 22.89
N GLY A 164 7.18 6.42 23.20
CA GLY A 164 7.56 7.78 23.59
C GLY A 164 7.99 8.70 22.45
N THR A 165 7.83 8.27 21.19
CA THR A 165 8.16 9.05 19.99
C THR A 165 6.90 9.47 19.23
N ALA A 166 7.07 10.28 18.17
CA ALA A 166 5.99 10.60 17.23
C ALA A 166 5.47 9.38 16.46
N PHE A 167 6.22 8.28 16.45
CA PHE A 167 5.93 7.04 15.73
C PHE A 167 5.12 6.04 16.56
N ASP A 168 4.74 6.36 17.80
CA ASP A 168 3.94 5.47 18.65
C ASP A 168 2.47 5.39 18.19
N PHE A 169 2.22 4.59 17.16
CA PHE A 169 0.89 4.25 16.65
C PHE A 169 0.36 2.91 17.19
N ARG A 170 0.91 2.39 18.29
CA ARG A 170 0.39 1.15 18.91
C ARG A 170 -1.08 1.32 19.36
N HIS A 171 -1.43 2.55 19.72
CA HIS A 171 -2.79 3.02 19.89
C HIS A 171 -3.13 4.04 18.80
N ALA A 172 -4.41 4.12 18.44
CA ALA A 172 -4.87 5.05 17.42
C ALA A 172 -4.49 6.50 17.74
N ALA A 173 -3.85 7.19 16.80
CA ALA A 173 -3.49 8.60 16.90
C ALA A 173 -3.66 9.32 15.56
N ALA A 174 -4.07 10.59 15.62
CA ALA A 174 -4.24 11.43 14.43
C ALA A 174 -2.89 11.76 13.76
N ILE A 175 -2.86 11.80 12.43
CA ILE A 175 -1.65 12.11 11.64
C ILE A 175 -1.16 13.53 11.94
N GLY A 176 -2.04 14.52 11.87
CA GLY A 176 -1.72 15.95 11.97
C GLY A 176 -1.01 16.33 13.27
N PRO A 177 -1.61 16.06 14.45
CA PRO A 177 -0.98 16.35 15.74
C PRO A 177 0.40 15.70 15.92
N ARG A 178 0.60 14.49 15.39
CA ARG A 178 1.90 13.80 15.47
C ARG A 178 2.98 14.47 14.62
N LEU A 179 2.62 15.07 13.49
CA LEU A 179 3.58 15.80 12.63
C LEU A 179 4.18 17.04 13.30
N HIS A 180 3.54 17.58 14.34
CA HIS A 180 4.04 18.73 15.10
C HIS A 180 5.03 18.36 16.21
N TRP A 181 5.31 17.07 16.42
CA TRP A 181 6.29 16.65 17.41
C TRP A 181 7.71 17.05 17.00
N THR A 182 8.51 17.45 17.98
CA THR A 182 9.94 17.71 17.75
C THR A 182 10.69 16.39 17.65
N ASP A 183 10.79 15.84 16.44
CA ASP A 183 11.42 14.56 16.16
C ASP A 183 12.33 14.66 14.92
N THR A 184 13.58 14.20 15.04
CA THR A 184 14.56 14.27 13.94
C THR A 184 14.15 13.45 12.73
N GLN A 185 13.46 12.33 12.91
CA GLN A 185 13.01 11.47 11.82
C GLN A 185 11.92 12.14 10.98
N LEU A 186 10.96 12.80 11.64
CA LEU A 186 9.94 13.63 10.98
C LEU A 186 10.57 14.77 10.17
N GLN A 187 11.54 15.47 10.75
CA GLN A 187 12.24 16.58 10.09
C GLN A 187 13.01 16.11 8.85
N ARG A 188 13.69 14.96 8.93
CA ARG A 188 14.44 14.39 7.80
C ARG A 188 13.55 13.96 6.65
N ALA A 189 12.40 13.37 6.96
CA ALA A 189 11.47 12.86 5.96
C ALA A 189 10.45 13.91 5.47
N GLY A 190 10.34 15.07 6.13
CA GLY A 190 9.30 16.06 5.85
C GLY A 190 7.89 15.55 6.21
N GLY A 191 7.80 14.64 7.18
CA GLY A 191 6.59 13.94 7.59
C GLY A 191 6.84 12.46 7.88
N PHE A 192 5.82 11.63 7.68
CA PHE A 192 6.00 10.18 7.75
C PHE A 192 6.40 9.62 6.38
N ASP A 193 7.49 8.88 6.32
CA ASP A 193 7.83 7.92 5.27
C ASP A 193 8.76 6.84 5.85
N HIS A 194 8.22 6.05 6.78
CA HIS A 194 9.01 5.12 7.59
C HIS A 194 8.46 3.70 7.53
N CYS A 195 9.36 2.73 7.62
CA CYS A 195 9.01 1.32 7.66
C CYS A 195 8.91 0.84 9.11
N PHE A 196 7.77 0.31 9.50
CA PHE A 196 7.49 -0.24 10.82
C PHE A 196 7.72 -1.75 10.81
N CYS A 197 8.42 -2.25 11.82
CA CYS A 197 8.66 -3.69 12.01
C CYS A 197 7.42 -4.30 12.67
N VAL A 198 6.66 -5.12 11.94
CA VAL A 198 5.43 -5.72 12.46
C VAL A 198 5.75 -6.62 13.65
N ARG A 199 5.00 -6.46 14.74
CA ARG A 199 5.19 -7.21 15.98
C ARG A 199 5.10 -8.72 15.72
N ASN A 200 5.89 -9.52 16.44
CA ASN A 200 5.87 -11.00 16.35
C ASN A 200 6.06 -11.54 14.92
N HIS A 201 6.72 -10.79 14.03
CA HIS A 201 7.15 -11.31 12.74
C HIS A 201 8.60 -11.80 12.82
N PHE A 202 8.84 -13.05 12.44
CA PHE A 202 10.19 -13.62 12.43
C PHE A 202 11.07 -12.88 11.41
N ALA A 203 12.39 -12.96 11.59
CA ALA A 203 13.39 -12.29 10.76
C ALA A 203 13.26 -12.66 9.26
N GLY A 204 12.39 -11.96 8.53
CA GLY A 204 12.09 -12.14 7.11
C GLY A 204 11.15 -13.31 6.80
N GLY A 205 10.38 -13.17 5.71
CA GLY A 205 9.57 -14.23 5.12
C GLY A 205 8.06 -14.07 5.33
N GLN A 206 7.29 -14.95 4.69
CA GLN A 206 5.82 -14.93 4.72
C GLN A 206 5.29 -15.55 6.01
N GLY A 207 4.55 -14.77 6.81
CA GLY A 207 3.84 -15.22 8.00
C GLY A 207 2.37 -15.56 7.73
N GLN A 208 1.62 -15.82 8.81
CA GLN A 208 0.16 -15.91 8.73
C GLN A 208 -0.44 -14.54 8.38
N LEU A 209 -1.51 -14.54 7.58
CA LEU A 209 -2.27 -13.33 7.26
C LEU A 209 -2.91 -12.76 8.53
N ARG A 210 -2.64 -11.49 8.85
CA ARG A 210 -3.13 -10.81 10.06
C ARG A 210 -3.26 -9.31 9.86
N GLU A 211 -4.12 -8.65 10.65
CA GLU A 211 -4.22 -7.19 10.70
C GLU A 211 -2.93 -6.60 11.26
N VAL A 212 -2.30 -5.68 10.52
CA VAL A 212 -1.04 -5.03 10.91
C VAL A 212 -1.18 -3.52 11.02
N ALA A 213 -2.17 -2.94 10.36
CA ALA A 213 -2.45 -1.52 10.44
C ALA A 213 -3.94 -1.24 10.21
N ARG A 214 -4.38 -0.10 10.73
CA ARG A 214 -5.73 0.43 10.56
C ARG A 214 -5.66 1.94 10.46
N VAL A 215 -6.44 2.51 9.54
CA VAL A 215 -6.65 3.95 9.42
C VAL A 215 -8.15 4.23 9.44
N PHE A 216 -8.57 5.21 10.22
CA PHE A 216 -9.98 5.58 10.39
C PHE A 216 -10.15 7.08 10.17
N ASP A 217 -11.14 7.46 9.39
CA ASP A 217 -11.57 8.86 9.28
C ASP A 217 -12.82 9.09 10.16
N PRO A 218 -12.72 9.88 11.24
CA PRO A 218 -13.85 10.18 12.11
C PRO A 218 -15.03 10.83 11.37
N ALA A 219 -14.78 11.68 10.37
CA ALA A 219 -15.83 12.45 9.71
C ALA A 219 -16.70 11.56 8.80
N SER A 220 -16.09 10.77 7.92
CA SER A 220 -16.83 9.84 7.06
C SER A 220 -17.27 8.57 7.79
N GLY A 221 -16.56 8.16 8.84
CA GLY A 221 -16.76 6.84 9.47
C GLY A 221 -16.11 5.69 8.71
N ARG A 222 -15.41 5.95 7.60
CA ARG A 222 -14.68 4.92 6.85
C ARG A 222 -13.45 4.48 7.61
N ARG A 223 -13.20 3.17 7.57
CA ARG A 223 -12.04 2.50 8.16
C ARG A 223 -11.39 1.59 7.13
N LEU A 224 -10.10 1.82 6.90
CA LEU A 224 -9.23 0.96 6.11
C LEU A 224 -8.41 0.09 7.05
N GLN A 225 -8.50 -1.24 6.91
CA GLN A 225 -7.63 -2.19 7.61
C GLN A 225 -6.66 -2.81 6.59
N LEU A 226 -5.39 -2.94 6.96
CA LEU A 226 -4.38 -3.66 6.21
C LEU A 226 -4.10 -4.99 6.91
N HIS A 227 -4.30 -6.09 6.19
CA HIS A 227 -3.81 -7.40 6.58
C HIS A 227 -2.72 -7.85 5.62
N THR A 228 -1.67 -8.51 6.12
CA THR A 228 -0.60 -8.99 5.24
C THR A 228 0.12 -10.21 5.80
N THR A 229 0.75 -10.96 4.92
CA THR A 229 1.74 -12.00 5.24
C THR A 229 3.15 -11.44 5.43
N GLU A 230 3.38 -10.15 5.15
CA GLU A 230 4.70 -9.54 5.18
C GLU A 230 5.15 -9.06 6.56
N ALA A 231 6.46 -8.82 6.69
CA ALA A 231 7.13 -8.52 7.96
C ALA A 231 7.11 -7.05 8.37
N ALA A 232 6.81 -6.16 7.45
CA ALA A 232 6.93 -4.74 7.67
C ALA A 232 5.79 -3.97 6.99
N VAL A 233 5.49 -2.80 7.55
CA VAL A 233 4.51 -1.87 6.99
C VAL A 233 5.20 -0.53 6.79
N ARG A 234 5.22 -0.02 5.56
CA ARG A 234 5.61 1.38 5.33
C ARG A 234 4.40 2.26 5.49
N PHE A 235 4.51 3.27 6.34
CA PHE A 235 3.51 4.31 6.46
C PHE A 235 4.07 5.63 5.96
N SER A 236 3.36 6.26 5.03
CA SER A 236 3.69 7.60 4.54
C SER A 236 2.49 8.51 4.63
N SER A 237 2.71 9.76 5.06
CA SER A 237 1.70 10.82 5.11
C SER A 237 1.79 11.78 3.91
N GLY A 238 2.48 11.37 2.84
CA GLY A 238 2.79 12.24 1.70
C GLY A 238 4.00 13.14 1.98
N ALA A 239 5.10 12.91 1.27
CA ALA A 239 6.23 13.84 1.27
C ALA A 239 5.81 15.12 0.53
N GLY A 240 5.90 16.27 1.19
CA GLY A 240 5.65 17.55 0.52
C GLY A 240 6.93 18.28 0.11
N VAL A 241 6.73 19.45 -0.50
CA VAL A 241 7.80 20.27 -1.06
C VAL A 241 8.40 21.13 0.06
N ALA A 242 9.72 21.34 0.03
CA ALA A 242 10.44 22.21 0.98
C ALA A 242 10.26 21.84 2.47
N GLY A 243 10.05 20.55 2.77
CA GLY A 243 10.00 20.04 4.15
C GLY A 243 8.65 20.21 4.85
N GLN A 244 7.59 20.63 4.16
CA GLN A 244 6.23 20.59 4.70
C GLN A 244 5.53 19.29 4.29
N PRO A 245 4.78 18.63 5.18
CA PRO A 245 4.05 17.41 4.84
C PRO A 245 2.88 17.72 3.90
N ARG A 246 2.70 16.89 2.87
CA ARG A 246 1.58 17.01 1.94
C ARG A 246 0.46 16.09 2.41
N LEU A 247 -0.44 16.64 3.23
CA LEU A 247 -1.53 15.91 3.86
C LEU A 247 -2.71 15.60 2.92
N ASP A 248 -2.51 15.51 1.61
CA ASP A 248 -3.61 15.21 0.67
C ASP A 248 -4.01 13.73 0.72
N ALA A 249 -3.07 12.85 1.06
CA ALA A 249 -3.25 11.40 1.08
C ALA A 249 -2.21 10.73 1.98
N PHE A 250 -2.51 9.51 2.42
CA PHE A 250 -1.56 8.64 3.09
C PHE A 250 -1.36 7.32 2.32
N ARG A 251 -0.27 6.62 2.59
CA ARG A 251 0.01 5.26 2.10
C ARG A 251 0.30 4.35 3.27
N VAL A 252 -0.21 3.12 3.20
CA VAL A 252 0.05 2.06 4.18
C VAL A 252 0.34 0.78 3.41
N GLU A 253 1.62 0.41 3.34
CA GLU A 253 2.15 -0.49 2.32
C GLU A 253 2.74 -1.73 3.00
N ALA A 254 2.41 -2.94 2.52
CA ALA A 254 3.05 -4.17 3.00
C ALA A 254 4.44 -4.35 2.36
N HIS A 255 5.46 -4.59 3.18
CA HIS A 255 6.84 -4.79 2.74
C HIS A 255 7.44 -6.05 3.36
N ALA A 256 8.16 -6.82 2.54
CA ALA A 256 8.79 -8.05 3.00
C ALA A 256 9.74 -7.89 4.19
N ARG A 257 10.31 -6.70 4.35
CA ARG A 257 11.10 -6.29 5.51
C ARG A 257 11.46 -4.80 5.42
N PRO A 258 12.00 -4.21 6.50
CA PRO A 258 12.67 -2.91 6.43
C PRO A 258 13.83 -2.92 5.42
N GLY A 259 14.17 -1.74 4.90
CA GLY A 259 15.28 -1.54 3.96
C GLY A 259 16.67 -1.69 4.60
N LEU A 260 16.76 -1.62 5.93
CA LEU A 260 17.98 -1.72 6.71
C LEU A 260 18.70 -3.03 6.41
N MET A 261 19.96 -2.89 6.02
CA MET A 261 20.83 -4.03 5.76
C MET A 261 21.81 -4.18 6.92
N SER A 262 21.74 -5.31 7.60
CA SER A 262 22.68 -5.67 8.66
C SER A 262 22.88 -7.19 8.72
N ALA A 263 23.80 -7.67 9.54
CA ALA A 263 23.97 -9.12 9.76
C ALA A 263 22.69 -9.78 10.30
N ALA A 264 21.91 -9.07 11.12
CA ALA A 264 20.61 -9.52 11.61
C ALA A 264 19.47 -9.39 10.57
N TRP A 265 19.66 -8.55 9.54
CA TRP A 265 18.68 -8.27 8.49
C TRP A 265 19.34 -8.32 7.10
N PRO A 266 19.75 -9.51 6.61
CA PRO A 266 20.41 -9.67 5.32
C PRO A 266 19.46 -9.44 4.15
N ARG A 267 19.97 -8.98 3.01
CA ARG A 267 19.15 -8.65 1.83
C ARG A 267 18.21 -9.79 1.45
N VAL A 268 16.92 -9.50 1.33
CA VAL A 268 15.97 -10.47 0.77
C VAL A 268 16.08 -10.41 -0.75
N MET A 269 16.59 -11.51 -1.30
CA MET A 269 16.78 -11.73 -2.72
C MET A 269 15.94 -12.94 -3.14
N LEU A 270 15.28 -12.84 -4.28
CA LEU A 270 14.63 -13.96 -4.94
C LEU A 270 15.63 -14.61 -5.89
N HIS A 271 15.99 -15.86 -5.64
CA HIS A 271 16.94 -16.62 -6.44
C HIS A 271 16.25 -17.53 -7.46
N PRO A 272 16.96 -17.96 -8.53
CA PRO A 272 16.44 -18.94 -9.47
C PRO A 272 15.96 -20.23 -8.80
N GLY A 273 14.81 -20.74 -9.26
CA GLY A 273 14.16 -21.92 -8.69
C GLY A 273 13.30 -21.65 -7.44
N GLN A 274 13.32 -20.44 -6.89
CA GLN A 274 12.43 -20.03 -5.81
C GLN A 274 11.14 -19.39 -6.36
N VAL A 275 10.06 -19.53 -5.61
CA VAL A 275 8.81 -18.81 -5.83
C VAL A 275 8.53 -17.97 -4.61
N TYR A 276 8.49 -16.65 -4.79
CA TYR A 276 7.99 -15.75 -3.76
C TYR A 276 6.47 -15.68 -3.85
N ARG A 277 5.80 -15.64 -2.70
CA ARG A 277 4.37 -15.37 -2.60
C ARG A 277 4.17 -14.23 -1.61
N GLN A 278 3.05 -13.53 -1.70
CA GLN A 278 2.61 -12.55 -0.70
C GLN A 278 1.10 -12.41 -0.79
N THR A 279 0.44 -12.25 0.34
CA THR A 279 -0.97 -11.88 0.37
C THR A 279 -1.12 -10.58 1.15
N THR A 280 -1.81 -9.63 0.55
CA THR A 280 -2.18 -8.35 1.16
C THR A 280 -3.69 -8.18 1.01
N VAL A 281 -4.38 -7.83 2.09
CA VAL A 281 -5.81 -7.55 2.07
C VAL A 281 -6.03 -6.16 2.63
N TYR A 282 -6.55 -5.27 1.80
CA TYR A 282 -7.14 -4.03 2.27
C TYR A 282 -8.62 -4.29 2.51
N ARG A 283 -9.14 -3.95 3.69
CA ARG A 283 -10.58 -4.00 3.98
C ARG A 283 -11.09 -2.61 4.26
N LEU A 284 -12.05 -2.16 3.47
CA LEU A 284 -12.73 -0.89 3.66
C LEU A 284 -14.12 -1.16 4.25
N SER A 285 -14.36 -0.63 5.44
CA SER A 285 -15.60 -0.83 6.19
C SER A 285 -16.05 0.45 6.87
N LEU A 286 -17.25 0.46 7.42
CA LEU A 286 -17.69 1.52 8.34
C LEU A 286 -17.36 1.13 9.78
N GLN A 287 -16.88 2.09 10.55
CA GLN A 287 -16.81 1.96 12.01
C GLN A 287 -18.07 2.57 12.61
N ALA A 288 -18.74 1.79 13.46
CA ALA A 288 -19.88 2.23 14.25
C ALA A 288 -19.49 3.34 15.24
#